data_AF-A0A1R1PGQ7-F1
#
_entry.id   AF-A0A1R1PGQ7-F1
#
_cell.length_a   1.000
_cell.length_b   1.000
_cell.length_c   1.000
_cell.angle_alpha   90.00
_cell.angle_beta   90.00
_cell.angle_gamma   90.00
#
_symmetry.space_group_name_H-M   'P 1'
#
loop_
_entity.id
_entity.type
_entity.pdbx_description
1 polymer ?
#
loop_
_entity_poly.entity_id
_entity_poly.type
_entity_poly.pdbx_seq_one_letter_code
_entity_poly.pdbx_strand_id
1 'polypeptide(L)'
;MAEGQSSNSNDIILKLATKHRITPDYHTYGIHKMLLRAVSELKPELIDTGIIGYKRTRFYEESDSSINADNVLAIKEICSDGKRSTTNYVLWKNTTPFINRSEGTMSCTYPIYQSKGSCYSFSRLVEDKFILLEFCIQDDIYVINHEYVNRTYEYIEKPSNKNCAYVLFAPVRVFG
;
A
#
# COMPACT_ATOMS: atom_id res chain seq x y z
N MET A 1 3.76 -26.93 -1.13
CA MET A 1 4.96 -26.16 -0.75
C MET A 1 4.46 -24.90 -0.05
N ALA A 2 4.62 -24.82 1.27
CA ALA A 2 4.11 -23.72 2.07
C ALA A 2 5.12 -22.56 2.02
N GLU A 3 4.73 -21.45 1.41
CA GLU A 3 5.52 -20.22 1.46
C GLU A 3 5.61 -19.72 2.91
N GLY A 4 6.83 -19.48 3.36
CA GLY A 4 7.13 -19.05 4.71
C GLY A 4 6.41 -17.75 5.05
N GLN A 5 5.47 -17.84 6.00
CA GLN A 5 4.94 -16.69 6.70
C GLN A 5 6.09 -16.06 7.49
N SER A 6 6.70 -15.02 6.93
CA SER A 6 7.46 -14.05 7.70
C SER A 6 6.49 -13.48 8.75
N SER A 7 6.64 -13.91 9.99
CA SER A 7 5.99 -13.34 11.17
C SER A 7 6.47 -11.89 11.31
N ASN A 8 5.89 -11.01 10.50
CA ASN A 8 6.13 -9.59 10.54
C ASN A 8 5.37 -9.09 11.78
N SER A 9 6.07 -8.97 12.90
CA SER A 9 5.53 -8.62 14.21
C SER A 9 4.86 -7.25 14.29
N ASN A 10 4.69 -6.54 13.17
CA ASN A 10 4.11 -5.21 13.05
C ASN A 10 2.89 -5.12 12.11
N ASP A 11 2.39 -6.25 11.60
CA ASP A 11 1.13 -6.27 10.84
C ASP A 11 -0.06 -6.18 11.80
N ILE A 12 -0.55 -4.96 12.03
CA ILE A 12 -1.64 -4.69 12.96
C ILE A 12 -2.99 -5.29 12.51
N ILE A 13 -3.19 -5.46 11.20
CA ILE A 13 -4.41 -6.05 10.64
C ILE A 13 -4.39 -7.54 10.91
N LEU A 14 -3.30 -8.22 10.57
CA LEU A 14 -3.14 -9.64 10.82
C LEU A 14 -3.21 -9.95 12.32
N LYS A 15 -2.65 -9.10 13.18
CA LYS A 15 -2.79 -9.22 14.64
C LYS A 15 -4.24 -9.16 15.08
N LEU A 16 -5.01 -8.18 14.59
CA LEU A 16 -6.42 -8.02 14.96
C LEU A 16 -7.24 -9.23 14.46
N ALA A 17 -7.05 -9.64 13.20
CA ALA A 17 -7.70 -10.82 12.63
C ALA A 17 -7.32 -12.12 13.37
N THR A 18 -6.04 -12.30 13.73
CA THR A 18 -5.55 -13.48 14.47
C THR A 18 -6.05 -13.54 15.91
N LYS A 19 -6.28 -12.37 16.53
CA LYS A 19 -6.83 -12.29 17.89
C LYS A 19 -8.29 -12.75 17.93
N HIS A 20 -9.08 -12.40 16.92
CA HIS A 20 -10.52 -12.67 16.91
C HIS A 20 -10.93 -13.94 16.14
N ARG A 21 -10.21 -14.29 15.06
CA ARG A 21 -10.40 -15.53 14.28
C ARG A 21 -11.86 -15.79 13.87
N ILE A 22 -12.55 -14.73 13.45
CA ILE A 22 -13.96 -14.77 13.06
C ILE A 22 -14.20 -15.80 11.93
N THR A 23 -13.34 -15.81 10.92
CA THR A 23 -13.41 -16.72 9.77
C THR A 23 -12.12 -17.54 9.63
N PRO A 24 -12.15 -18.76 9.05
CA PRO A 24 -10.96 -19.62 8.92
C PRO A 24 -9.83 -19.03 8.06
N ASP A 25 -10.17 -18.14 7.13
CA ASP A 25 -9.25 -17.42 6.25
C ASP A 25 -8.63 -16.17 6.91
N TYR A 26 -8.76 -16.00 8.23
CA TYR A 26 -8.24 -14.83 8.96
C TYR A 26 -6.75 -14.54 8.70
N HIS A 27 -5.97 -15.59 8.43
CA HIS A 27 -4.53 -15.52 8.12
C HIS A 27 -4.23 -14.86 6.76
N THR A 28 -5.25 -14.63 5.94
CA THR A 28 -5.14 -13.96 4.65
C THR A 28 -5.22 -12.44 4.77
N TYR A 29 -5.74 -11.91 5.89
CA TYR A 29 -5.79 -10.46 6.12
C TYR A 29 -4.42 -9.95 6.58
N GLY A 30 -3.85 -9.04 5.81
CA GLY A 30 -2.59 -8.39 6.13
C GLY A 30 -2.43 -7.07 5.37
N ILE A 31 -1.60 -6.17 5.92
CA ILE A 31 -1.43 -4.80 5.44
C ILE A 31 -1.20 -4.75 3.93
N HIS A 32 -0.27 -5.57 3.41
CA HIS A 32 0.12 -5.52 2.00
C HIS A 32 -0.97 -5.98 1.05
N LYS A 33 -1.71 -7.04 1.41
CA LYS A 33 -2.85 -7.52 0.60
C LYS A 33 -3.98 -6.50 0.59
N MET A 34 -4.25 -5.90 1.75
CA MET A 34 -5.27 -4.87 1.88
C MET A 34 -4.88 -3.60 1.11
N LEU A 35 -3.59 -3.23 1.10
CA LEU A 35 -3.07 -2.13 0.28
C LEU A 35 -3.28 -2.41 -1.22
N LEU A 36 -2.91 -3.59 -1.72
CA LEU A 36 -3.13 -3.95 -3.13
C LEU A 36 -4.61 -3.87 -3.53
N ARG A 37 -5.49 -4.33 -2.64
CA ARG A 37 -6.94 -4.21 -2.84
C ARG A 37 -7.38 -2.75 -2.90
N ALA A 38 -6.94 -1.94 -1.94
CA ALA A 38 -7.29 -0.52 -1.88
C ALA A 38 -6.85 0.24 -3.14
N VAL A 39 -5.62 0.05 -3.61
CA VAL A 39 -5.15 0.73 -4.84
C VAL A 39 -5.87 0.22 -6.10
N SER A 40 -6.26 -1.05 -6.15
CA SER A 40 -7.03 -1.61 -7.28
C SER A 40 -8.47 -1.07 -7.33
N GLU A 41 -9.08 -0.82 -6.17
CA GLU A 41 -10.46 -0.32 -6.08
C GLU A 41 -10.49 1.22 -6.27
N LEU A 42 -9.55 1.94 -5.66
CA LEU A 42 -9.47 3.40 -5.75
C LEU A 42 -8.93 3.92 -7.09
N LYS A 43 -8.14 3.09 -7.82
CA LYS A 43 -7.55 3.42 -9.13
C LYS A 43 -6.83 4.78 -9.15
N PRO A 44 -5.76 4.96 -8.34
CA PRO A 44 -5.11 6.25 -8.17
C PRO A 44 -4.62 6.88 -9.48
N GLU A 45 -4.26 6.08 -10.47
CA GLU A 45 -3.83 6.53 -11.79
C GLU A 45 -4.89 7.30 -12.58
N LEU A 46 -6.18 7.14 -12.25
CA LEU A 46 -7.27 7.89 -12.88
C LEU A 46 -7.42 9.29 -12.26
N ILE A 47 -6.93 9.48 -11.03
CA ILE A 47 -7.02 10.72 -10.27
C ILE A 47 -5.74 11.53 -10.46
N ASP A 48 -4.58 10.86 -10.37
CA ASP A 48 -3.27 11.48 -10.48
C ASP A 48 -2.27 10.50 -11.12
N THR A 49 -1.89 10.80 -12.37
CA THR A 49 -0.97 9.96 -13.14
C THR A 49 0.45 9.95 -12.60
N GLY A 50 0.83 10.95 -11.80
CA GLY A 50 2.17 11.10 -11.21
C GLY A 50 2.39 10.21 -9.99
N ILE A 51 1.34 9.59 -9.45
CA ILE A 51 1.47 8.58 -8.41
C ILE A 51 2.00 7.29 -9.03
N ILE A 52 3.19 6.87 -8.58
CA ILE A 52 3.86 5.65 -9.04
C ILE A 52 3.80 4.53 -8.00
N GLY A 53 3.17 4.76 -6.86
CA GLY A 53 3.00 3.76 -5.82
C GLY A 53 2.52 4.35 -4.50
N TYR A 54 2.50 3.49 -3.47
CA TYR A 54 2.14 3.82 -2.11
C TYR A 54 3.07 3.13 -1.13
N LYS A 55 3.37 3.82 -0.03
CA LYS A 55 4.16 3.28 1.09
C LYS A 55 3.45 3.57 2.39
N ARG A 56 3.53 2.66 3.35
CA ARG A 56 3.04 2.90 4.70
C ARG A 56 3.72 4.14 5.31
N THR A 57 2.92 4.97 5.95
CA THR A 57 3.37 6.19 6.65
C THR A 57 2.69 6.29 8.02
N ARG A 58 3.11 7.27 8.83
CA ARG A 58 2.60 7.46 10.20
C ARG A 58 1.41 8.37 10.24
N PHE A 59 0.55 8.09 11.20
CA PHE A 59 -0.31 9.12 11.75
C PHE A 59 0.52 10.16 12.52
N TYR A 60 -0.04 11.35 12.69
CA TYR A 60 0.64 12.49 13.33
C TYR A 60 1.24 12.13 14.70
N GLU A 61 0.48 11.41 15.52
CA GLU A 61 0.81 11.05 16.91
C GLU A 61 1.72 9.82 17.04
N GLU A 62 1.97 9.08 15.95
CA GLU A 62 2.82 7.89 15.98
C GLU A 62 4.31 8.26 15.87
N SER A 63 5.18 7.54 16.58
CA SER A 63 6.63 7.71 16.48
C SER A 63 7.18 7.10 15.19
N ASP A 64 8.26 7.65 14.63
CA ASP A 64 8.90 7.12 13.40
C ASP A 64 9.34 5.64 13.53
N SER A 65 9.69 5.21 14.74
CA SER A 65 10.05 3.82 15.05
C SER A 65 8.92 2.82 14.81
N SER A 66 7.66 3.25 14.77
CA SER A 66 6.49 2.39 14.60
C SER A 66 6.32 1.84 13.17
N ILE A 67 7.01 2.42 12.17
CA ILE A 67 6.85 2.08 10.75
C ILE A 67 8.10 1.52 10.11
N ASN A 68 9.28 1.86 10.65
CA ASN A 68 10.57 1.57 10.05
C ASN A 68 10.90 0.07 9.82
N ALA A 69 10.05 -0.84 10.30
CA ALA A 69 10.19 -2.27 10.02
C ALA A 69 9.67 -2.69 8.63
N ASP A 70 8.75 -1.94 8.02
CA ASP A 70 8.04 -2.38 6.82
C ASP A 70 8.42 -1.53 5.58
N ASN A 71 9.50 -1.95 4.91
CA ASN A 71 10.00 -1.32 3.68
C ASN A 71 9.30 -1.84 2.41
N VAL A 72 8.05 -2.27 2.53
CA VAL A 72 7.23 -2.71 1.40
C VAL A 72 6.48 -1.53 0.81
N LEU A 73 6.51 -1.43 -0.52
CA LEU A 73 5.79 -0.47 -1.33
C LEU A 73 4.80 -1.23 -2.21
N ALA A 74 3.63 -0.66 -2.48
CA ALA A 74 2.84 -1.05 -3.64
C ALA A 74 3.25 -0.13 -4.79
N ILE A 75 3.89 -0.67 -5.83
CA ILE A 75 4.37 0.12 -6.97
C ILE A 75 3.50 -0.13 -8.20
N LYS A 76 3.36 0.91 -9.01
CA LYS A 76 2.62 0.89 -10.26
C LYS A 76 3.37 0.06 -11.30
N GLU A 77 2.65 -0.83 -11.96
CA GLU A 77 3.06 -1.60 -13.12
C GLU A 77 2.15 -1.22 -14.28
N ILE A 78 2.74 -0.80 -15.40
CA ILE A 78 2.00 -0.43 -16.61
C ILE A 78 2.37 -1.41 -17.70
N CYS A 79 1.41 -2.22 -18.13
CA CYS A 79 1.56 -3.17 -19.22
C CYS A 79 0.83 -2.66 -20.46
N SER A 80 1.44 -2.76 -21.64
CA SER A 80 0.87 -2.29 -22.90
C SER A 80 1.35 -3.10 -24.10
N ASP A 81 0.47 -3.29 -25.09
CA ASP A 81 0.77 -3.88 -26.40
C ASP A 81 0.76 -2.84 -27.54
N GLY A 82 0.71 -1.54 -27.19
CA GLY A 82 0.58 -0.42 -28.13
C GLY A 82 -0.86 -0.10 -28.54
N LYS A 83 -1.84 -0.97 -28.27
CA LYS A 83 -3.27 -0.72 -28.52
C LYS A 83 -4.08 -0.62 -27.23
N ARG A 84 -3.70 -1.39 -26.21
CA ARG A 84 -4.32 -1.42 -24.88
C ARG A 84 -3.25 -1.24 -23.82
N SER A 85 -3.62 -0.56 -22.75
CA SER A 85 -2.79 -0.46 -21.56
C SER A 85 -3.58 -0.86 -20.33
N THR A 86 -2.96 -1.64 -19.46
CA THR A 86 -3.46 -1.99 -18.14
C THR A 86 -2.50 -1.45 -17.09
N THR A 87 -3.07 -0.96 -15.99
CA THR A 87 -2.31 -0.56 -14.81
C THR A 87 -2.61 -1.54 -13.70
N ASN A 88 -1.57 -2.11 -13.12
CA ASN A 88 -1.62 -2.96 -11.93
C ASN A 88 -0.74 -2.34 -10.84
N TYR A 89 -0.86 -2.90 -9.63
CA TYR A 89 0.07 -2.61 -8.53
C TYR A 89 0.67 -3.90 -8.02
N VAL A 90 1.97 -3.87 -7.73
CA VAL A 90 2.70 -5.02 -7.19
C VAL A 90 3.44 -4.63 -5.92
N LEU A 91 3.61 -5.59 -5.02
CA LEU A 91 4.42 -5.37 -3.81
C LEU A 91 5.90 -5.40 -4.18
N TRP A 92 6.64 -4.44 -3.65
CA TRP A 92 8.06 -4.28 -3.89
C TRP A 92 8.80 -3.96 -2.60
N LYS A 93 9.95 -4.61 -2.40
CA LYS A 93 10.92 -4.26 -1.35
C LYS A 93 12.17 -3.70 -2.01
N ASN A 94 12.92 -2.88 -1.30
CA ASN A 94 14.22 -2.38 -1.78
C ASN A 94 15.24 -3.49 -2.14
N THR A 95 15.05 -4.69 -1.60
CA THR A 95 15.85 -5.88 -1.94
C THR A 95 15.26 -6.72 -3.09
N THR A 96 14.04 -6.43 -3.54
CA THR A 96 13.39 -7.16 -4.62
C THR A 96 14.08 -6.81 -5.94
N PRO A 97 14.67 -7.79 -6.64
CA PRO A 97 15.26 -7.52 -7.95
C PRO A 97 14.18 -7.07 -8.94
N PHE A 98 14.59 -6.31 -9.96
CA PHE A 98 13.70 -5.99 -11.07
C PHE A 98 13.25 -7.28 -11.76
N ILE A 99 11.94 -7.49 -11.86
CA ILE A 99 11.36 -8.62 -12.58
C ILE A 99 10.71 -8.05 -13.84
N ASN A 100 11.22 -8.43 -15.01
CA ASN A 100 10.55 -8.13 -16.27
C ASN A 100 9.36 -9.09 -16.43
N ARG A 101 8.14 -8.56 -16.33
CA ARG A 101 6.91 -9.32 -16.58
C ARG A 101 6.34 -9.11 -17.98
N SER A 102 7.14 -8.57 -18.90
CA SER A 102 6.75 -8.48 -20.30
C SER A 102 6.61 -9.89 -20.88
N GLU A 103 5.42 -10.24 -21.36
CA GLU A 103 5.10 -11.55 -21.94
C GLU A 103 4.45 -11.38 -23.33
N GLY A 104 4.95 -12.12 -24.32
CA GLY A 104 4.45 -12.06 -25.68
C GLY A 104 4.54 -10.64 -26.26
N THR A 105 3.40 -10.10 -26.68
CA THR A 105 3.28 -8.74 -27.23
C THR A 105 3.10 -7.66 -26.16
N MET A 106 2.95 -8.04 -24.89
CA MET A 106 2.68 -7.10 -23.80
C MET A 106 4.00 -6.70 -23.12
N SER A 107 4.34 -5.42 -23.20
CA SER A 107 5.49 -4.83 -22.52
C SER A 107 5.07 -4.20 -21.20
N CYS A 108 5.66 -4.65 -20.10
CA CYS A 108 5.40 -4.14 -18.76
C CYS A 108 6.55 -3.24 -18.29
N THR A 109 6.20 -2.08 -17.77
CA THR A 109 7.11 -1.08 -17.25
C THR A 109 6.75 -0.73 -15.83
N TYR A 110 7.77 -0.39 -15.05
CA TYR A 110 7.62 0.04 -13.66
C TYR A 110 8.21 1.44 -13.58
N PRO A 111 7.39 2.51 -13.54
CA PRO A 111 7.87 3.89 -13.56
C PRO A 111 8.93 4.18 -12.48
N ILE A 112 8.84 3.51 -11.33
CA ILE A 112 9.83 3.62 -10.25
C ILE A 112 11.26 3.26 -10.69
N TYR A 113 11.46 2.42 -11.71
CA TYR A 113 12.80 2.06 -12.21
C TYR A 113 13.31 2.98 -13.31
N GLN A 114 12.43 3.77 -13.94
CA GLN A 114 12.84 4.73 -14.97
C GLN A 114 13.52 5.96 -14.34
N SER A 115 13.30 6.20 -13.05
CA SER A 115 13.90 7.28 -12.27
C SER A 115 15.30 6.97 -11.70
N LYS A 116 16.09 6.13 -12.39
CA LYS A 116 17.48 5.78 -11.98
C LYS A 116 18.39 7.02 -11.99
N GLY A 117 18.47 7.70 -10.84
CA GLY A 117 19.31 8.88 -10.60
C GLY A 117 18.73 9.84 -9.56
N SER A 118 17.40 9.83 -9.39
CA SER A 118 16.68 10.67 -8.44
C SER A 118 16.48 9.95 -7.11
N CYS A 119 16.83 10.60 -6.00
CA CYS A 119 16.40 10.17 -4.67
C CYS A 119 14.88 10.05 -4.67
N TYR A 120 14.33 8.87 -4.36
CA TYR A 120 12.90 8.76 -4.07
C TYR A 120 12.63 9.60 -2.84
N SER A 121 12.10 10.81 -3.04
CA SER A 121 11.59 11.59 -1.93
C SER A 121 10.19 11.05 -1.66
N PHE A 122 9.98 10.55 -0.45
CA PHE A 122 8.63 10.49 0.11
C PHE A 122 8.27 11.95 0.34
N SER A 123 7.45 12.52 -0.55
CA SER A 123 7.16 13.95 -0.57
C SER A 123 6.89 14.45 0.86
N ARG A 124 7.83 15.24 1.39
CA ARG A 124 7.64 16.01 2.62
C ARG A 124 6.83 17.29 2.32
N LEU A 125 6.51 17.54 1.04
CA LEU A 125 5.91 18.76 0.54
C LEU A 125 4.46 18.48 0.16
N VAL A 126 3.53 18.73 1.09
CA VAL A 126 2.08 18.87 0.82
C VAL A 126 1.50 17.76 -0.07
N GLU A 127 1.48 16.52 0.44
CA GLU A 127 0.64 15.49 -0.21
C GLU A 127 -0.81 15.59 0.24
N ASP A 128 -1.72 15.26 -0.67
CA ASP A 128 -3.17 15.37 -0.47
C ASP A 128 -3.93 14.08 -0.88
N LYS A 129 -3.21 13.02 -1.28
CA LYS A 129 -3.76 11.71 -1.70
C LYS A 129 -3.30 10.57 -0.82
N PHE A 130 -3.40 10.72 0.50
CA PHE A 130 -3.15 9.60 1.40
C PHE A 130 -4.25 8.56 1.25
N ILE A 131 -3.91 7.28 1.35
CA ILE A 131 -4.91 6.22 1.50
C ILE A 131 -5.00 5.88 2.98
N LEU A 132 -6.18 6.07 3.57
CA LEU A 132 -6.52 5.51 4.87
C LEU A 132 -7.18 4.16 4.65
N LEU A 133 -6.66 3.15 5.32
CA LEU A 133 -7.20 1.81 5.34
C LEU A 133 -7.71 1.50 6.74
N GLU A 134 -8.97 1.10 6.82
CA GLU A 134 -9.65 0.70 8.04
C GLU A 134 -10.03 -0.77 7.95
N PHE A 135 -9.63 -1.53 8.97
CA PHE A 135 -10.02 -2.93 9.14
C PHE A 135 -10.70 -3.07 10.51
N CYS A 136 -12.00 -3.28 10.53
CA CYS A 136 -12.82 -3.34 11.72
C CYS A 136 -13.45 -4.70 11.96
N ILE A 137 -13.82 -4.95 13.21
CA ILE A 137 -14.69 -6.04 13.61
C ILE A 137 -16.03 -5.45 14.03
N GLN A 138 -17.09 -5.86 13.35
CA GLN A 138 -18.47 -5.44 13.62
C GLN A 138 -19.35 -6.68 13.54
N ASP A 139 -20.20 -6.94 14.54
CA ASP A 139 -21.19 -8.05 14.52
C ASP A 139 -20.65 -9.40 14.02
N ASP A 140 -19.48 -9.81 14.51
CA ASP A 140 -18.78 -11.04 14.09
C ASP A 140 -18.51 -11.15 12.58
N ILE A 141 -18.26 -10.00 11.92
CA ILE A 141 -17.71 -9.93 10.57
C ILE A 141 -16.51 -8.99 10.51
N TYR A 142 -15.63 -9.23 9.54
CA TYR A 142 -14.57 -8.29 9.18
C TYR A 142 -15.11 -7.27 8.19
N VAL A 143 -14.98 -5.98 8.53
CA VAL A 143 -15.35 -4.86 7.67
C VAL A 143 -14.07 -4.15 7.23
N ILE A 144 -13.91 -3.96 5.92
CA ILE A 144 -12.70 -3.38 5.33
C ILE A 144 -13.10 -2.17 4.51
N ASN A 145 -12.66 -0.99 4.93
CA ASN A 145 -12.89 0.27 4.23
C ASN A 145 -11.55 0.88 3.82
N HIS A 146 -11.56 1.64 2.74
CA HIS A 146 -10.43 2.46 2.36
C HIS A 146 -10.90 3.70 1.61
N GLU A 147 -10.22 4.80 1.84
CA GLU A 147 -10.58 6.10 1.24
C GLU A 147 -9.34 6.98 1.04
N TYR A 148 -9.50 8.01 0.21
CA TYR A 148 -8.53 9.08 0.13
C TYR A 148 -8.74 10.09 1.25
N VAL A 149 -7.68 10.39 2.00
CA VAL A 149 -7.66 11.46 2.97
C VAL A 149 -6.96 12.67 2.37
N ASN A 150 -7.75 13.70 2.09
CA ASN A 150 -7.27 14.99 1.59
C ASN A 150 -6.96 15.93 2.75
N ARG A 151 -5.84 15.64 3.43
CA ARG A 151 -5.27 16.48 4.48
C ARG A 151 -3.77 16.56 4.29
N THR A 152 -3.18 17.67 4.72
CA THR A 152 -1.72 17.80 4.78
C THR A 152 -1.15 16.73 5.72
N TYR A 153 -0.05 16.11 5.28
CA TYR A 153 0.62 15.01 5.98
C TYR A 153 0.79 15.24 7.49
N GLU A 154 1.08 16.48 7.89
CA GLU A 154 1.38 16.87 9.26
C GLU A 154 0.18 16.81 10.22
N TYR A 155 -1.04 16.51 9.75
CA TYR A 155 -2.25 16.59 10.57
C TYR A 155 -3.22 15.41 10.41
N ILE A 156 -2.74 14.26 9.94
CA ILE A 156 -3.58 13.06 9.86
C ILE A 156 -3.53 12.33 11.20
N GLU A 157 -4.51 12.62 12.06
CA GLU A 157 -4.73 11.93 13.33
C GLU A 157 -5.22 10.49 13.10
N LYS A 158 -4.84 9.58 14.00
CA LYS A 158 -5.29 8.19 13.94
C LYS A 158 -6.71 8.10 14.50
N PRO A 159 -7.66 7.50 13.77
CA PRO A 159 -8.99 7.28 14.33
C PRO A 159 -8.94 6.39 15.58
N SER A 160 -9.74 6.75 16.59
CA SER A 160 -9.77 6.06 17.88
C SER A 160 -10.94 5.07 17.97
N ASN A 161 -10.75 3.87 17.42
CA ASN A 161 -11.70 2.76 17.59
C ASN A 161 -10.96 1.47 17.97
N LYS A 162 -11.28 0.90 19.14
CA LYS A 162 -10.61 -0.28 19.69
C LYS A 162 -10.88 -1.57 18.91
N ASN A 163 -11.96 -1.60 18.13
CA ASN A 163 -12.31 -2.75 17.29
C ASN A 163 -11.77 -2.62 15.86
N CYS A 164 -10.92 -1.63 15.61
CA CYS A 164 -10.41 -1.34 14.29
C CYS A 164 -8.88 -1.20 14.28
N ALA A 165 -8.27 -1.62 13.19
CA ALA A 165 -6.90 -1.36 12.84
C ALA A 165 -6.88 -0.34 11.70
N TYR A 166 -6.13 0.75 11.89
CA TYR A 166 -5.98 1.82 10.91
C TYR A 166 -4.55 1.86 10.39
N VAL A 167 -4.40 1.96 9.07
CA VAL A 167 -3.11 2.07 8.38
C VAL A 167 -3.17 3.22 7.40
N LEU A 168 -2.16 4.07 7.42
CA LEU A 168 -2.04 5.20 6.50
C LEU A 168 -0.97 4.90 5.45
N PHE A 169 -1.24 5.25 4.21
CA PHE A 169 -0.28 5.14 3.11
C PHE A 169 -0.09 6.49 2.42
N ALA A 170 1.17 6.88 2.26
CA ALA A 170 1.57 8.04 1.49
C ALA A 170 1.75 7.65 0.01
N PRO A 171 1.39 8.54 -0.94
CA PRO A 171 1.73 8.34 -2.33
C PRO A 171 3.24 8.43 -2.54
N VAL A 172 3.74 7.69 -3.52
CA VAL A 172 5.13 7.69 -3.97
C VAL A 172 5.16 8.33 -5.35
N ARG A 173 6.08 9.27 -5.54
CA ARG A 173 6.28 10.03 -6.79
C ARG A 173 7.74 10.02 -7.19
N VAL A 174 8.00 10.25 -8.47
CA VAL A 174 9.34 10.59 -8.95
C VAL A 174 9.49 12.11 -8.84
N PHE A 175 10.56 12.56 -8.19
CA PHE A 175 10.96 13.97 -8.20
C PHE A 175 12.06 14.13 -9.25
N GLY A 176 11.84 15.07 -10.18
CA GLY A 176 12.83 15.50 -11.16
C GLY A 176 13.77 16.55 -10.60
#